data_AF-A0AAE6EJZ5-F1
#
_entry.id   AF-A0AAE6EJZ5-F1
#
_cell.length_a   1.000
_cell.length_b   1.000
_cell.length_c   1.000
_cell.angle_alpha   90.00
_cell.angle_beta   90.00
_cell.angle_gamma   90.00
#
_symmetry.space_group_name_H-M   'P 1'
#
loop_
_entity.id
_entity.type
_entity.pdbx_description
1 polymer ?
#
loop_
_entity_poly.entity_id
_entity_poly.type
_entity_poly.pdbx_seq_one_letter_code
_entity_poly.pdbx_strand_id
1 'polypeptide(L)'
;MPVAIIAIGFLRAILGRDAFCGDNTDQCFREWVSALGGWAAVAAAIPTVFYLSKQVKDAERANLVTFRIALRRNEALAKQTLRSIQDVQLACIFAANIWKKPPAYPAFLNQFKNDMDGLAKALQDAPFQRFEDEIDVSTTYQVGDLLRYISALRKMDHVSVYDTDGDVALRENINDIVGMIGDYVSGIETVALGFLEYVAGVTKA
;
A
#
# COMPACT_ATOMS: atom_id res chain seq x y z
N MET A 1 34.38 -15.28 -23.08
CA MET A 1 35.28 -16.46 -23.07
C MET A 1 36.05 -16.73 -24.37
N PRO A 2 35.53 -16.57 -25.60
CA PRO A 2 36.29 -16.96 -26.80
C PRO A 2 37.56 -16.11 -27.04
N VAL A 3 37.54 -14.83 -26.66
CA VAL A 3 38.66 -13.90 -26.88
C VAL A 3 39.91 -14.27 -26.06
N ALA A 4 39.76 -14.78 -24.83
CA ALA A 4 40.89 -15.17 -23.99
C ALA A 4 41.60 -16.43 -24.52
N ILE A 5 40.83 -17.38 -25.06
CA ILE A 5 41.36 -18.60 -25.68
C ILE A 5 42.15 -18.25 -26.95
N ILE A 6 41.62 -17.32 -27.75
CA ILE A 6 42.29 -16.84 -28.98
C ILE A 6 43.58 -16.09 -28.64
N ALA A 7 43.58 -15.22 -27.62
CA ALA A 7 44.76 -14.45 -27.22
C ALA A 7 45.89 -15.34 -26.68
N ILE A 8 45.59 -16.35 -25.87
CA ILE A 8 46.58 -17.31 -25.34
C ILE A 8 47.15 -18.18 -26.47
N GLY A 9 46.31 -18.61 -27.42
CA GLY A 9 46.75 -19.33 -28.62
C GLY A 9 47.71 -18.50 -29.47
N PHE A 10 47.41 -17.21 -29.65
CA PHE A 10 48.24 -16.28 -30.43
C PHE A 10 49.59 -15.98 -29.76
N LEU A 11 49.60 -15.77 -28.43
CA LEU A 11 50.85 -15.52 -27.69
C LEU A 11 51.81 -16.72 -27.75
N ARG A 12 51.25 -17.94 -27.66
CA ARG A 12 52.03 -19.19 -27.71
C ARG A 12 52.61 -19.45 -29.10
N ALA A 13 51.93 -18.99 -30.16
CA ALA A 13 52.40 -19.11 -31.54
C ALA A 13 53.54 -18.14 -31.88
N ILE A 14 53.61 -16.97 -31.23
CA ILE A 14 54.57 -15.91 -31.58
C ILE A 14 55.86 -15.98 -30.73
N LEU A 15 55.78 -16.39 -29.46
CA LEU A 15 56.92 -16.27 -28.52
C LEU A 15 57.75 -17.57 -28.32
N GLY A 16 57.30 -18.70 -28.88
CA GLY A 16 58.02 -19.98 -28.74
C GLY A 16 57.91 -20.61 -27.34
N ARG A 17 58.24 -21.90 -27.25
CA ARG A 17 58.08 -22.71 -26.02
C ARG A 17 59.12 -22.37 -24.93
N ASP A 18 60.30 -21.94 -25.35
CA ASP A 18 61.48 -21.77 -24.47
C ASP A 18 61.42 -20.49 -23.61
N ALA A 19 60.63 -19.49 -24.02
CA ALA A 19 60.43 -18.27 -23.25
C ALA A 19 59.57 -18.48 -21.98
N PHE A 20 58.85 -19.60 -21.89
CA PHE A 20 57.89 -19.87 -20.81
C PHE A 20 58.20 -21.13 -20.00
N CYS A 21 59.03 -22.04 -20.51
CA CYS A 21 59.36 -23.30 -19.85
C CYS A 21 60.88 -23.51 -19.91
N GLY A 22 61.53 -23.74 -18.76
CA GLY A 22 62.93 -24.20 -18.74
C GLY A 22 63.05 -25.65 -19.18
N ASP A 23 64.18 -26.00 -19.81
CA ASP A 23 64.45 -27.25 -20.57
C ASP A 23 64.03 -28.59 -19.92
N ASN A 24 63.74 -28.64 -18.61
CA ASN A 24 63.46 -29.88 -17.87
C ASN A 24 62.19 -29.87 -17.00
N THR A 25 61.17 -29.06 -17.31
CA THR A 25 59.95 -28.97 -16.46
C THR A 25 58.68 -29.43 -17.18
N ASP A 26 58.33 -30.71 -17.06
CA ASP A 26 57.10 -31.30 -17.64
C ASP A 26 55.79 -30.73 -17.04
N GLN A 27 55.86 -30.03 -15.89
CA GLN A 27 54.69 -29.48 -15.19
C GLN A 27 54.54 -27.94 -15.30
N CYS A 28 55.40 -27.28 -16.08
CA CYS A 28 55.48 -25.81 -16.12
C CYS A 28 54.18 -25.14 -16.60
N PHE A 29 53.48 -25.72 -17.58
CA PHE A 29 52.19 -25.18 -18.04
C PHE A 29 51.11 -25.18 -16.95
N ARG A 30 51.10 -26.22 -16.11
CA ARG A 30 50.11 -26.33 -15.02
C ARG A 30 50.39 -25.32 -13.92
N GLU A 31 51.66 -25.07 -13.59
CA GLU A 31 52.04 -24.06 -12.59
C GLU A 31 51.76 -22.63 -13.09
N TRP A 32 52.04 -22.34 -14.36
CA TRP A 32 51.69 -21.05 -14.98
C TRP A 32 50.19 -20.80 -15.03
N VAL A 33 49.40 -21.81 -15.42
CA VAL A 33 47.93 -21.71 -15.42
C VAL A 33 47.40 -21.54 -14.00
N SER A 34 47.99 -22.21 -13.01
CA SER A 34 47.63 -22.04 -11.60
C SER A 34 48.01 -20.66 -11.06
N ALA A 35 49.15 -20.10 -11.46
CA ALA A 35 49.62 -18.78 -11.05
C ALA A 35 48.83 -17.64 -11.73
N LEU A 36 48.47 -17.79 -13.01
CA LEU A 36 47.66 -16.82 -13.76
C LEU A 36 46.16 -16.90 -13.41
N GLY A 37 45.67 -18.06 -12.97
CA GLY A 37 44.26 -18.26 -12.62
C GLY A 37 43.77 -17.29 -11.54
N GLY A 38 44.60 -17.00 -10.54
CA GLY A 38 44.27 -16.04 -9.47
C GLY A 38 44.17 -14.60 -9.97
N TRP A 39 45.15 -14.14 -10.76
CA TRP A 39 45.17 -12.78 -11.30
C TRP A 39 44.11 -12.56 -12.38
N ALA A 40 43.84 -13.59 -13.21
CA ALA A 40 42.77 -13.56 -14.19
C ALA A 40 41.38 -13.45 -13.53
N ALA A 41 41.18 -14.13 -12.39
CA ALA A 41 39.96 -13.99 -11.60
C ALA A 41 39.80 -12.57 -11.04
N VAL A 42 40.87 -11.96 -10.53
CA VAL A 42 40.84 -10.56 -10.05
C VAL A 42 40.55 -9.58 -11.18
N ALA A 43 41.20 -9.74 -12.34
CA ALA A 43 40.98 -8.90 -13.51
C ALA A 43 39.55 -9.03 -14.05
N ALA A 44 38.95 -10.22 -13.96
CA ALA A 44 37.53 -10.41 -14.30
C ALA A 44 36.59 -9.84 -13.22
N ALA A 45 36.95 -9.92 -11.95
CA ALA A 45 36.12 -9.48 -10.83
C ALA A 45 36.02 -7.95 -10.73
N ILE A 46 37.08 -7.20 -11.03
CA ILE A 46 37.08 -5.73 -10.92
C ILE A 46 35.98 -5.08 -11.79
N PRO A 47 35.87 -5.38 -13.11
CA PRO A 47 34.77 -4.86 -13.94
C PRO A 47 33.39 -5.26 -13.41
N THR A 48 33.25 -6.49 -12.92
CA THR A 48 31.97 -6.98 -12.35
C THR A 48 31.57 -6.18 -11.13
N VAL A 49 32.47 -6.00 -10.15
CA VAL A 49 32.20 -5.22 -8.93
C VAL A 49 31.90 -3.76 -9.27
N PHE A 50 32.62 -3.17 -10.22
CA PHE A 50 32.36 -1.82 -10.68
C PHE A 50 30.97 -1.68 -11.30
N TYR A 51 30.57 -2.61 -12.16
CA TYR A 51 29.26 -2.59 -12.81
C TYR A 51 28.12 -2.84 -11.82
N LEU A 52 28.29 -3.77 -10.87
CA LEU A 52 27.34 -4.01 -9.79
C LEU A 52 27.18 -2.78 -8.90
N SER A 53 28.28 -2.11 -8.54
CA SER A 53 28.23 -0.87 -7.75
C SER A 53 27.43 0.23 -8.44
N LYS A 54 27.54 0.31 -9.78
CA LYS A 54 26.73 1.23 -10.57
C LYS A 54 25.25 0.84 -10.57
N GLN A 55 24.94 -0.45 -10.77
CA GLN A 55 23.56 -0.95 -10.72
C GLN A 55 22.88 -0.69 -9.38
N VAL A 56 23.59 -0.89 -8.26
CA VAL A 56 23.05 -0.64 -6.91
C VAL A 56 22.70 0.85 -6.75
N LYS A 57 23.56 1.76 -7.20
CA LYS A 57 23.30 3.21 -7.16
C LYS A 57 22.12 3.62 -8.04
N ASP A 58 22.01 3.03 -9.23
CA ASP A 58 20.91 3.32 -10.15
C ASP A 58 19.58 2.76 -9.59
N ALA A 59 19.60 1.58 -8.99
CA ALA A 59 18.45 0.99 -8.30
C ALA A 59 18.02 1.81 -7.08
N GLU A 60 18.96 2.32 -6.29
CA GLU A 60 18.66 3.20 -5.16
C GLU A 60 17.95 4.49 -5.61
N ARG A 61 18.46 5.13 -6.68
CA ARG A 61 17.81 6.31 -7.27
C ARG A 61 16.42 6.00 -7.79
N ALA A 62 16.23 4.87 -8.47
CA ALA A 62 14.91 4.44 -8.93
C ALA A 62 13.95 4.20 -7.77
N ASN A 63 14.41 3.57 -6.69
CA ASN A 63 13.62 3.33 -5.49
C ASN A 63 13.18 4.64 -4.83
N LEU A 64 14.08 5.63 -4.72
CA LEU A 64 13.74 6.95 -4.17
C LEU A 64 12.68 7.68 -5.01
N VAL A 65 12.76 7.59 -6.33
CA VAL A 65 11.74 8.19 -7.23
C VAL A 65 10.40 7.49 -7.05
N THR A 66 10.37 6.16 -7.04
CA THR A 66 9.15 5.36 -6.82
C THR A 66 8.52 5.68 -5.46
N PHE A 67 9.33 5.77 -4.41
CA PHE A 67 8.86 6.13 -3.08
C PHE A 67 8.22 7.52 -3.04
N ARG A 68 8.83 8.53 -3.67
CA ARG A 68 8.25 9.88 -3.76
C ARG A 68 6.93 9.91 -4.53
N ILE A 69 6.81 9.11 -5.58
CA ILE A 69 5.55 8.99 -6.34
C ILE A 69 4.45 8.35 -5.48
N ALA A 70 4.78 7.27 -4.77
CA ALA A 70 3.85 6.63 -3.84
C ALA A 70 3.39 7.59 -2.74
N LEU A 71 4.32 8.37 -2.17
CA LEU A 71 4.01 9.34 -1.12
C LEU A 71 3.01 10.41 -1.59
N ARG A 72 3.20 10.95 -2.80
CA ARG A 72 2.28 11.96 -3.39
C ARG A 72 0.89 11.38 -3.65
N ARG A 73 0.81 10.12 -4.11
CA ARG A 73 -0.47 9.43 -4.30
C ARG A 73 -1.19 9.26 -2.97
N ASN A 74 -0.48 8.80 -1.94
CA ASN A 74 -1.06 8.60 -0.61
C ASN A 74 -1.48 9.93 0.02
N GLU A 75 -0.72 11.01 -0.20
CA GLU A 75 -1.09 12.36 0.24
C GLU A 75 -2.40 12.83 -0.43
N ALA A 76 -2.53 12.61 -1.73
CA ALA A 76 -3.76 12.92 -2.45
C ALA A 76 -4.95 12.09 -1.95
N LEU A 77 -4.72 10.80 -1.67
CA LEU A 77 -5.71 9.90 -1.10
C LEU A 77 -6.16 10.35 0.30
N ALA A 78 -5.24 10.73 1.18
CA ALA A 78 -5.54 11.25 2.51
C ALA A 78 -6.38 12.54 2.43
N LYS A 79 -5.99 13.49 1.56
CA LYS A 79 -6.76 14.73 1.34
C LYS A 79 -8.15 14.47 0.77
N GLN A 80 -8.28 13.50 -0.14
CA GLN A 80 -9.58 13.08 -0.66
C GLN A 80 -10.45 12.48 0.44
N THR A 81 -9.86 11.63 1.29
CA THR A 81 -10.54 10.98 2.41
C THR A 81 -11.07 12.01 3.39
N LEU A 82 -10.28 13.02 3.74
CA LEU A 82 -10.73 14.12 4.61
C LEU A 82 -11.94 14.90 4.05
N ARG A 83 -12.06 15.02 2.73
CA ARG A 83 -13.25 15.64 2.12
C ARG A 83 -14.48 14.73 2.25
N SER A 84 -14.31 13.44 1.96
CA SER A 84 -15.40 12.46 2.09
C SER A 84 -15.85 12.26 3.54
N ILE A 85 -14.96 12.45 4.51
CA ILE A 85 -15.30 12.50 5.94
C ILE A 85 -16.37 13.57 6.22
N GLN A 86 -16.20 14.78 5.67
CA GLN A 86 -17.15 15.87 5.87
C GLN A 86 -18.52 15.51 5.29
N ASP A 87 -18.56 14.89 4.11
CA ASP A 87 -19.81 14.45 3.47
C ASP A 87 -20.54 13.41 4.32
N VAL A 88 -19.80 12.44 4.88
CA VAL A 88 -20.35 11.38 5.73
C VAL A 88 -20.81 11.93 7.09
N GLN A 89 -20.05 12.85 7.70
CA GLN A 89 -20.44 13.52 8.94
C GLN A 89 -21.75 14.29 8.76
N LEU A 90 -21.89 15.03 7.64
CA LEU A 90 -23.13 15.73 7.32
C LEU A 90 -24.30 14.74 7.18
N ALA A 91 -24.11 13.65 6.44
CA ALA A 91 -25.13 12.61 6.30
C ALA A 91 -25.55 12.01 7.65
N CYS A 92 -24.59 11.76 8.55
CA CYS A 92 -24.85 11.27 9.91
C CYS A 92 -25.63 12.28 10.75
N ILE A 93 -25.27 13.57 10.69
CA ILE A 93 -25.99 14.64 11.40
C ILE A 93 -27.42 14.77 10.88
N PHE A 94 -27.62 14.72 9.56
CA PHE A 94 -28.96 14.78 8.96
C PHE A 94 -29.80 13.58 9.39
N ALA A 95 -29.26 12.36 9.31
CA ALA A 95 -29.92 11.17 9.80
C ALA A 95 -30.30 11.35 11.27
N ALA A 96 -29.33 11.61 12.16
CA ALA A 96 -29.58 11.76 13.60
C ALA A 96 -30.67 12.78 13.92
N ASN A 97 -30.74 13.90 13.17
CA ASN A 97 -31.76 14.91 13.38
C ASN A 97 -33.16 14.46 12.90
N ILE A 98 -33.25 13.74 11.79
CA ILE A 98 -34.52 13.14 11.31
C ILE A 98 -35.03 12.15 12.36
N TRP A 99 -34.15 11.34 12.94
CA TRP A 99 -34.51 10.29 13.91
C TRP A 99 -34.92 10.79 15.30
N LYS A 100 -34.67 12.07 15.62
CA LYS A 100 -35.24 12.70 16.84
C LYS A 100 -36.76 12.82 16.77
N LYS A 101 -37.32 12.99 15.58
CA LYS A 101 -38.77 13.12 15.32
C LYS A 101 -39.12 12.35 14.05
N PRO A 102 -39.12 11.01 14.10
CA PRO A 102 -39.33 10.20 12.92
C PRO A 102 -40.74 10.44 12.36
N PRO A 103 -40.91 10.30 11.03
CA PRO A 103 -42.22 10.40 10.41
C PRO A 103 -43.13 9.26 10.87
N ALA A 104 -44.44 9.45 10.78
CA ALA A 104 -45.42 8.42 11.10
C ALA A 104 -45.34 7.24 10.12
N TYR A 105 -45.79 6.07 10.55
CA TYR A 105 -45.94 4.90 9.70
C TYR A 105 -46.96 5.16 8.56
N PRO A 106 -46.74 4.68 7.32
CA PRO A 106 -45.61 3.88 6.82
C PRO A 106 -44.44 4.69 6.25
N ALA A 107 -44.54 6.02 6.22
CA ALA A 107 -43.49 6.89 5.68
C ALA A 107 -42.14 6.69 6.40
N PHE A 108 -42.21 6.30 7.68
CA PHE A 108 -41.10 5.80 8.49
C PHE A 108 -40.19 4.79 7.79
N LEU A 109 -40.74 3.67 7.30
CA LEU A 109 -39.94 2.58 6.74
C LEU A 109 -39.24 3.01 5.45
N ASN A 110 -39.92 3.82 4.63
CA ASN A 110 -39.33 4.33 3.40
C ASN A 110 -38.21 5.32 3.71
N GLN A 111 -38.40 6.22 4.69
CA GLN A 111 -37.35 7.13 5.12
C GLN A 111 -36.15 6.36 5.69
N PHE A 112 -36.40 5.35 6.53
CA PHE A 112 -35.35 4.47 7.06
C PHE A 112 -34.49 3.85 5.96
N LYS A 113 -35.12 3.23 4.96
CA LYS A 113 -34.43 2.62 3.83
C LYS A 113 -33.61 3.64 3.05
N ASN A 114 -34.22 4.79 2.76
CA ASN A 114 -33.54 5.87 2.03
C ASN A 114 -32.32 6.40 2.81
N ASP A 115 -32.44 6.56 4.13
CA ASP A 115 -31.34 7.03 4.97
C ASP A 115 -30.22 5.99 5.07
N MET A 116 -30.56 4.70 5.24
CA MET A 116 -29.58 3.61 5.27
C MET A 116 -28.87 3.44 3.92
N ASP A 117 -29.59 3.50 2.81
CA ASP A 117 -29.00 3.43 1.47
C ASP A 117 -28.14 4.68 1.20
N GLY A 118 -28.55 5.86 1.70
CA GLY A 118 -27.76 7.09 1.65
C GLY A 118 -26.44 6.98 2.41
N LEU A 119 -26.47 6.46 3.64
CA LEU A 119 -25.27 6.24 4.45
C LEU A 119 -24.37 5.15 3.85
N ALA A 120 -24.94 4.04 3.40
CA ALA A 120 -24.19 2.97 2.74
C ALA A 120 -23.48 3.50 1.48
N LYS A 121 -24.19 4.28 0.67
CA LYS A 121 -23.63 4.91 -0.52
C LYS A 121 -22.53 5.92 -0.17
N ALA A 122 -22.73 6.77 0.84
CA ALA A 122 -21.72 7.73 1.27
C ALA A 122 -20.42 7.02 1.75
N LEU A 123 -20.55 5.90 2.45
CA LEU A 123 -19.40 5.08 2.87
C LEU A 123 -18.75 4.31 1.70
N GLN A 124 -19.54 3.83 0.74
CA GLN A 124 -19.06 3.04 -0.39
C GLN A 124 -18.39 3.88 -1.49
N ASP A 125 -18.93 5.07 -1.79
CA ASP A 125 -18.39 5.97 -2.82
C ASP A 125 -17.12 6.70 -2.34
N ALA A 126 -16.90 6.72 -1.02
CA ALA A 126 -15.74 7.35 -0.40
C ALA A 126 -14.47 6.50 -0.54
N PRO A 127 -13.28 7.13 -0.52
CA PRO A 127 -12.00 6.44 -0.67
C PRO A 127 -11.58 5.62 0.57
N PHE A 128 -12.50 5.35 1.51
CA PHE A 128 -12.21 4.75 2.81
C PHE A 128 -11.52 3.39 2.72
N GLN A 129 -12.09 2.45 1.96
CA GLN A 129 -11.50 1.11 1.81
C GLN A 129 -10.08 1.20 1.27
N ARG A 130 -9.87 2.03 0.24
CA ARG A 130 -8.56 2.21 -0.36
C ARG A 130 -7.59 2.90 0.60
N PHE A 131 -8.07 3.83 1.42
CA PHE A 131 -7.28 4.49 2.45
C PHE A 131 -6.85 3.49 3.53
N GLU A 132 -7.75 2.64 4.00
CA GLU A 132 -7.44 1.55 4.94
C GLU A 132 -6.37 0.60 4.37
N ASP A 133 -6.54 0.18 3.11
CA ASP A 133 -5.63 -0.75 2.45
C ASP A 133 -4.23 -0.13 2.19
N GLU A 134 -4.16 1.17 1.86
CA GLU A 134 -2.90 1.84 1.48
C GLU A 134 -2.15 2.47 2.67
N ILE A 135 -2.82 2.83 3.79
CA ILE A 135 -2.23 3.60 4.90
C ILE A 135 -2.19 2.84 6.25
N ASP A 136 -2.62 1.56 6.28
CA ASP A 136 -2.64 0.69 7.47
C ASP A 136 -3.27 1.37 8.68
N VAL A 137 -4.60 1.49 8.62
CA VAL A 137 -5.39 2.18 9.63
C VAL A 137 -5.83 1.18 10.71
N SER A 138 -5.40 1.41 11.95
CA SER A 138 -5.93 0.71 13.12
C SER A 138 -7.08 1.51 13.74
N THR A 139 -8.28 1.32 13.21
CA THR A 139 -9.54 1.83 13.80
C THR A 139 -10.29 0.70 14.51
N THR A 140 -11.21 1.07 15.42
CA THR A 140 -12.10 0.12 16.09
C THR A 140 -12.96 -0.65 15.09
N TYR A 141 -13.33 -0.01 13.98
CA TYR A 141 -14.18 -0.56 12.93
C TYR A 141 -13.50 -0.38 11.57
N GLN A 142 -13.70 -1.33 10.65
CA GLN A 142 -13.37 -1.17 9.24
C GLN A 142 -14.62 -0.76 8.45
N VAL A 143 -14.46 -0.03 7.34
CA VAL A 143 -15.62 0.37 6.52
C VAL A 143 -16.45 -0.83 6.05
N GLY A 144 -15.78 -1.96 5.77
CA GLY A 144 -16.43 -3.21 5.38
C GLY A 144 -17.39 -3.75 6.45
N ASP A 145 -17.05 -3.60 7.74
CA ASP A 145 -17.89 -4.06 8.85
C ASP A 145 -19.10 -3.15 9.04
N LEU A 146 -18.92 -1.83 8.89
CA LEU A 146 -20.01 -0.86 8.93
C LEU A 146 -21.02 -1.10 7.80
N LEU A 147 -20.54 -1.34 6.57
CA LEU A 147 -21.40 -1.66 5.43
C LEU A 147 -22.17 -2.97 5.65
N ARG A 148 -21.52 -3.98 6.25
CA ARG A 148 -22.21 -5.23 6.64
C ARG A 148 -23.30 -4.96 7.67
N TYR A 149 -23.02 -4.14 8.68
CA TYR A 149 -23.99 -3.78 9.71
C TYR A 149 -25.20 -3.05 9.11
N ILE A 150 -24.97 -2.03 8.28
CA ILE A 150 -26.05 -1.31 7.57
C ILE A 150 -26.87 -2.28 6.71
N SER A 151 -26.21 -3.21 6.01
CA SER A 151 -26.90 -4.21 5.19
C SER A 151 -27.76 -5.18 6.03
N ALA A 152 -27.34 -5.49 7.27
CA ALA A 152 -28.09 -6.31 8.20
C ALA A 152 -29.31 -5.55 8.73
N LEU A 153 -29.14 -4.28 9.12
CA LEU A 153 -30.25 -3.40 9.51
C LEU A 153 -31.29 -3.27 8.40
N ARG A 154 -30.86 -3.11 7.14
CA ARG A 154 -31.76 -3.02 5.98
C ARG A 154 -32.63 -4.26 5.80
N LYS A 155 -32.14 -5.44 6.19
CA LYS A 155 -32.86 -6.72 6.07
C LYS A 155 -33.86 -6.97 7.21
N MET A 156 -33.86 -6.16 8.27
CA MET A 156 -34.79 -6.29 9.39
C MET A 156 -36.23 -5.81 9.08
N ASP A 157 -36.54 -5.53 7.81
CA ASP A 157 -37.81 -5.08 7.21
C ASP A 157 -39.07 -5.95 7.52
N HIS A 158 -38.94 -7.02 8.31
CA HIS A 158 -40.01 -7.99 8.57
C HIS A 158 -40.30 -8.25 10.05
N VAL A 159 -39.52 -7.70 10.99
CA VAL A 159 -39.83 -7.85 12.43
C VAL A 159 -40.93 -6.84 12.78
N SER A 160 -42.05 -7.32 13.32
CA SER A 160 -43.32 -6.61 13.38
C SER A 160 -43.25 -5.23 14.07
N VAL A 161 -43.10 -4.16 13.28
CA VAL A 161 -43.16 -2.74 13.69
C VAL A 161 -44.60 -2.30 14.01
N TYR A 162 -45.46 -3.22 14.44
CA TYR A 162 -46.82 -2.91 14.90
C TYR A 162 -46.87 -2.65 16.41
N ASP A 163 -45.77 -2.86 17.13
CA ASP A 163 -45.67 -2.59 18.56
C ASP A 163 -44.73 -1.40 18.82
N THR A 164 -45.10 -0.60 19.83
CA THR A 164 -44.35 0.56 20.35
C THR A 164 -42.90 0.19 20.67
N ASP A 165 -42.66 -1.06 21.08
CA ASP A 165 -41.34 -1.59 21.41
C ASP A 165 -40.43 -1.75 20.18
N GLY A 166 -40.99 -2.00 19.00
CA GLY A 166 -40.24 -2.12 17.74
C GLY A 166 -39.65 -0.79 17.27
N ASP A 167 -40.38 0.31 17.46
CA ASP A 167 -39.91 1.67 17.15
C ASP A 167 -38.74 2.10 18.03
N VAL A 168 -38.75 1.70 19.31
CA VAL A 168 -37.67 1.99 20.27
C VAL A 168 -36.40 1.25 19.86
N ALA A 169 -36.48 -0.07 19.62
CA ALA A 169 -35.32 -0.88 19.24
C ALA A 169 -34.69 -0.40 17.92
N LEU A 170 -35.51 0.02 16.94
CA LEU A 170 -35.00 0.53 15.68
C LEU A 170 -34.31 1.90 15.85
N ARG A 171 -34.83 2.78 16.71
CA ARG A 171 -34.16 4.04 17.06
C ARG A 171 -32.81 3.81 17.74
N GLU A 172 -32.74 2.85 18.67
CA GLU A 172 -31.48 2.48 19.31
C GLU A 172 -30.47 1.99 18.28
N ASN A 173 -30.86 1.06 17.41
CA ASN A 173 -29.99 0.56 16.32
C ASN A 173 -29.48 1.68 15.39
N ILE A 174 -30.32 2.69 15.12
CA ILE A 174 -29.94 3.84 14.29
C ILE A 174 -28.94 4.73 15.02
N ASN A 175 -29.18 5.05 16.29
CA ASN A 175 -28.25 5.83 17.08
C ASN A 175 -26.91 5.11 17.23
N ASP A 176 -26.94 3.79 17.40
CA ASP A 176 -25.75 2.94 17.47
C ASP A 176 -24.95 2.99 16.17
N ILE A 177 -25.58 2.78 15.00
CA ILE A 177 -24.84 2.83 13.73
C ILE A 177 -24.31 4.22 13.42
N VAL A 178 -25.07 5.28 13.74
CA VAL A 178 -24.58 6.66 13.59
C VAL A 178 -23.39 6.92 14.52
N GLY A 179 -23.42 6.40 15.75
CA GLY A 179 -22.30 6.45 16.68
C GLY A 179 -21.07 5.70 16.15
N MET A 180 -21.24 4.46 15.70
CA MET A 180 -20.15 3.66 15.11
C MET A 180 -19.52 4.34 13.89
N ILE A 181 -20.33 4.92 12.99
CA ILE A 181 -19.83 5.67 11.84
C ILE A 181 -19.09 6.93 12.31
N GLY A 182 -19.61 7.64 13.32
CA GLY A 182 -18.95 8.81 13.91
C GLY A 182 -17.57 8.49 14.47
N ASP A 183 -17.47 7.43 15.27
CA ASP A 183 -16.21 6.96 15.86
C ASP A 183 -15.21 6.52 14.77
N TYR A 184 -15.69 5.78 13.77
CA TYR A 184 -14.89 5.37 12.62
C TYR A 184 -14.32 6.58 11.87
N VAL A 185 -15.18 7.53 11.51
CA VAL A 185 -14.80 8.72 10.76
C VAL A 185 -13.81 9.58 11.54
N SER A 186 -14.00 9.74 12.86
CA SER A 186 -13.05 10.47 13.72
C SER A 186 -11.69 9.78 13.79
N GLY A 187 -11.68 8.44 13.84
CA GLY A 187 -10.44 7.66 13.80
C GLY A 187 -9.69 7.83 12.47
N ILE A 188 -10.40 7.72 11.35
CA ILE A 188 -9.82 7.94 10.01
C ILE A 188 -9.31 9.37 9.85
N GLU A 189 -10.04 10.36 10.34
CA GLU A 189 -9.63 11.78 10.31
C GLU A 189 -8.31 11.98 11.05
N THR A 190 -8.19 11.42 12.25
CA THR A 190 -6.98 11.49 13.07
C THR A 190 -5.79 10.88 12.34
N VAL A 191 -5.95 9.70 11.75
CA VAL A 191 -4.88 9.02 11.00
C VAL A 191 -4.51 9.80 9.74
N ALA A 192 -5.50 10.31 8.98
CA ALA A 192 -5.27 11.09 7.77
C ALA A 192 -4.53 12.40 8.05
N LEU A 193 -4.89 13.12 9.12
CA LEU A 193 -4.18 14.33 9.54
C LEU A 193 -2.75 14.01 9.98
N GLY A 194 -2.56 12.99 10.82
CA GLY A 194 -1.22 12.57 11.26
C GLY A 194 -0.31 12.14 10.10
N PHE A 195 -0.87 11.44 9.11
CA PHE A 195 -0.15 11.09 7.89
C PHE A 195 0.28 12.34 7.09
N LEU A 196 -0.61 13.33 6.93
CA LEU A 196 -0.28 14.56 6.21
C LEU A 196 0.79 15.39 6.94
N GLU A 197 0.76 15.44 8.27
CA GLU A 197 1.80 16.08 9.06
C GLU A 197 3.16 15.38 8.90
N TYR A 198 3.16 14.04 8.92
CA TYR A 198 4.36 13.25 8.66
C TYR A 198 4.95 13.53 7.27
N VAL A 199 4.12 13.51 6.22
CA VAL A 199 4.54 13.84 4.84
C VAL A 199 5.10 15.26 4.75
N ALA A 200 4.46 16.22 5.43
CA ALA A 200 4.93 17.60 5.48
C ALA A 200 6.28 17.74 6.19
N GLY A 201 6.58 16.89 7.17
CA GLY A 201 7.88 16.82 7.84
C GLY A 201 8.97 16.26 6.92
N VAL A 202 8.70 15.13 6.26
CA VAL A 202 9.65 14.45 5.35
C VAL A 202 9.99 15.31 4.13
N THR A 203 9.05 16.11 3.62
CA THR A 203 9.28 16.96 2.44
C THR A 203 10.08 18.23 2.73
N LYS A 204 10.19 18.64 4.00
CA LYS A 204 10.98 19.80 4.43
C LYS A 204 12.44 19.46 4.78
N ALA A 205 12.72 18.18 5.05
CA ALA A 205 14.06 17.67 5.36
C ALA A 205 14.87 17.40 4.09
#